data_AF-Q85ED1-F1
#
_entry.id   AF-Q85ED1-F1
#
_cell.length_a   1.000
_cell.length_b   1.000
_cell.length_c   1.000
_cell.angle_alpha   90.00
_cell.angle_beta   90.00
_cell.angle_gamma   90.00
#
_symmetry.space_group_name_H-M   'P 1'
#
loop_
_entity.id
_entity.type
_entity.pdbx_description
1 polymer ?
#
loop_
_entity_poly.entity_id
_entity_poly.type
_entity_poly.pdbx_seq_one_letter_code
_entity_poly.pdbx_strand_id
1 'polypeptide(L)'
;MVTIGLDLPQLAFLHISTHAFFKAMLFLCSGLIIHSLNGEQDIRKMGHLQKTLPTTTSCLTIGNLALMGTPFLAGFYSKDLIIENLNTSYLNTWALLLTLLATSFTATYSLRMTLLVQAGSSRTPTVLPLDESNPLAVRPITRLALGSITAGLLITSYIVPAKTPPMTMPLVTKIAAITVTIMGIILALELSNTHTPTPKQNTLMNFSSSLGYFNPLTHRLHSTNLLSKGQKIASHLIDMSWYKKMGPEGLADLHLTASKTTTAMHTGLIKTYLG
;
A
#
# COMPACT_ATOMS: atom_id res chain seq x y z
N MET A 1 12.83 2.49 -4.91
CA MET A 1 12.70 3.87 -5.45
C MET A 1 13.80 4.78 -4.94
N VAL A 2 13.99 4.92 -3.62
CA VAL A 2 15.12 5.69 -3.06
C VAL A 2 16.48 5.23 -3.63
N THR A 3 16.67 3.92 -3.73
CA THR A 3 17.86 3.28 -4.36
C THR A 3 18.05 3.61 -5.84
N ILE A 4 16.97 3.83 -6.57
CA ILE A 4 17.03 4.24 -7.98
C ILE A 4 17.48 5.71 -8.04
N GLY A 5 17.03 6.54 -7.08
CA GLY A 5 17.51 7.92 -6.93
C GLY A 5 18.99 8.04 -6.56
N LEU A 6 19.58 6.97 -5.98
CA LEU A 6 21.03 6.83 -5.75
C LEU A 6 21.81 6.36 -6.98
N ASP A 7 21.15 6.15 -8.12
CA ASP A 7 21.75 5.51 -9.30
C ASP A 7 22.30 4.09 -8.99
N LEU A 8 21.60 3.33 -8.13
CA LEU A 8 21.93 1.94 -7.80
C LEU A 8 20.77 0.98 -8.19
N PRO A 9 20.45 0.81 -9.48
CA PRO A 9 19.35 -0.03 -9.93
C PRO A 9 19.59 -1.53 -9.67
N GLN A 10 20.84 -2.02 -9.70
CA GLN A 10 21.15 -3.43 -9.42
C GLN A 10 20.82 -3.79 -7.97
N LEU A 11 21.10 -2.88 -7.04
CA LEU A 11 20.77 -3.07 -5.63
C LEU A 11 19.26 -2.90 -5.36
N ALA A 12 18.56 -2.08 -6.15
CA ALA A 12 17.10 -2.10 -6.18
C ALA A 12 16.54 -3.45 -6.64
N PHE A 13 17.11 -4.04 -7.70
CA PHE A 13 16.74 -5.37 -8.19
C PHE A 13 17.04 -6.47 -7.17
N LEU A 14 18.21 -6.42 -6.52
CA LEU A 14 18.55 -7.31 -5.41
C LEU A 14 17.48 -7.24 -4.32
N HIS A 15 17.08 -6.03 -3.90
CA HIS A 15 16.03 -5.87 -2.90
C HIS A 15 14.67 -6.41 -3.37
N ILE A 16 14.30 -6.23 -4.64
CA ILE A 16 13.06 -6.81 -5.20
C ILE A 16 13.10 -8.34 -5.10
N SER A 17 14.23 -8.96 -5.46
CA SER A 17 14.38 -10.42 -5.44
C SER A 17 14.29 -11.00 -4.02
N THR A 18 14.97 -10.38 -3.04
CA THR A 18 14.92 -10.83 -1.63
C THR A 18 13.55 -10.55 -1.01
N HIS A 19 12.93 -9.40 -1.34
CA HIS A 19 11.60 -9.00 -0.90
C HIS A 19 10.50 -9.95 -1.35
N ALA A 20 10.62 -10.53 -2.55
CA ALA A 20 9.65 -11.50 -3.04
C ALA A 20 9.50 -12.70 -2.10
N PHE A 21 10.60 -13.26 -1.59
CA PHE A 21 10.55 -14.43 -0.70
C PHE A 21 9.82 -14.14 0.62
N PHE A 22 10.27 -13.13 1.37
CA PHE A 22 9.69 -12.89 2.69
C PHE A 22 8.29 -12.27 2.61
N LYS A 23 7.97 -11.43 1.62
CA LYS A 23 6.59 -10.93 1.48
C LYS A 23 5.62 -12.01 1.04
N ALA A 24 5.97 -12.85 0.06
CA ALA A 24 5.10 -13.96 -0.33
C ALA A 24 4.83 -14.89 0.86
N MET A 25 5.85 -15.16 1.67
CA MET A 25 5.71 -15.94 2.89
C MET A 25 4.78 -15.27 3.90
N LEU A 26 4.96 -13.97 4.18
CA LEU A 26 4.10 -13.23 5.12
C LEU A 26 2.63 -13.25 4.67
N PHE A 27 2.35 -13.06 3.38
CA PHE A 27 0.99 -13.11 2.85
C PHE A 27 0.38 -14.53 2.92
N LEU A 28 1.14 -15.57 2.59
CA LEU A 28 0.67 -16.96 2.70
C LEU A 28 0.41 -17.36 4.16
N CYS A 29 1.31 -17.03 5.08
CA CYS A 29 1.07 -17.26 6.51
C CYS A 29 -0.17 -16.48 6.98
N SER A 30 -0.34 -15.22 6.56
CA SER A 30 -1.53 -14.45 6.93
C SER A 30 -2.82 -15.06 6.36
N GLY A 31 -2.79 -15.57 5.12
CA GLY A 31 -3.92 -16.27 4.50
C GLY A 31 -4.31 -17.55 5.24
N LEU A 32 -3.32 -18.34 5.70
CA LEU A 32 -3.57 -19.53 6.50
C LEU A 32 -4.17 -19.19 7.86
N ILE A 33 -3.67 -18.14 8.51
CA ILE A 33 -4.25 -17.63 9.76
C ILE A 33 -5.70 -17.19 9.53
N ILE A 34 -5.98 -16.39 8.49
CA ILE A 34 -7.33 -15.92 8.17
C ILE A 34 -8.27 -17.11 7.89
N HIS A 35 -7.82 -18.10 7.12
CA HIS A 35 -8.60 -19.29 6.83
C HIS A 35 -8.92 -20.10 8.09
N SER A 36 -7.92 -20.32 8.96
CA SER A 36 -8.07 -21.04 10.24
C SER A 36 -8.98 -20.30 11.24
N LEU A 37 -9.15 -18.99 11.06
CA LEU A 37 -10.01 -18.12 11.87
C LEU A 37 -11.34 -17.77 11.18
N ASN A 38 -11.81 -18.60 10.24
CA ASN A 38 -13.08 -18.41 9.52
C ASN A 38 -13.23 -17.04 8.84
N GLY A 39 -12.14 -16.51 8.28
CA GLY A 39 -12.14 -15.23 7.56
C GLY A 39 -11.88 -14.00 8.44
N GLU A 40 -11.64 -14.15 9.74
CA GLU A 40 -11.29 -13.03 10.62
C GLU A 40 -9.87 -12.49 10.31
N GLN A 41 -9.80 -11.21 9.92
CA GLN A 41 -8.55 -10.52 9.58
C GLN A 41 -8.10 -9.51 10.65
N ASP A 42 -8.99 -9.16 11.58
CA ASP A 42 -8.68 -8.19 12.62
C ASP A 42 -7.74 -8.80 13.67
N ILE A 43 -6.49 -8.33 13.70
CA ILE A 43 -5.47 -8.76 14.64
C ILE A 43 -5.87 -8.58 16.12
N ARG A 44 -6.86 -7.73 16.42
CA ARG A 44 -7.40 -7.55 17.77
C ARG A 44 -8.20 -8.76 18.25
N LYS A 45 -8.74 -9.56 17.34
CA LYS A 45 -9.46 -10.81 17.62
C LYS A 45 -8.57 -12.05 17.48
N MET A 46 -7.27 -11.87 17.29
CA MET A 46 -6.28 -12.95 17.23
C MET A 46 -5.54 -13.03 18.57
N GLY A 47 -4.78 -14.10 18.77
CA GLY A 47 -3.88 -14.25 19.92
C GLY A 47 -3.51 -15.71 20.16
N HIS A 48 -2.39 -15.92 20.83
CA HIS A 48 -1.89 -17.25 21.20
C HIS A 48 -1.72 -18.26 20.04
N LEU A 49 -1.58 -17.80 18.79
CA LEU A 49 -1.48 -18.71 17.65
C LEU A 49 -0.17 -19.51 17.62
N GLN A 50 0.83 -19.13 18.41
CA GLN A 50 2.12 -19.83 18.47
C GLN A 50 1.98 -21.30 18.84
N LYS A 51 0.98 -21.66 19.67
CA LYS A 51 0.72 -23.04 20.07
C LYS A 51 -0.30 -23.75 19.16
N THR A 52 -1.21 -23.01 18.54
CA THR A 52 -2.26 -23.61 17.70
C THR A 52 -1.80 -23.87 16.27
N LEU A 53 -0.97 -22.98 15.71
CA LEU A 53 -0.44 -23.07 14.35
C LEU A 53 1.09 -22.87 14.38
N PRO A 54 1.86 -23.81 14.95
CA PRO A 54 3.29 -23.64 15.20
C PRO A 54 4.14 -23.45 13.92
N THR A 55 3.75 -24.08 12.80
CA THR A 55 4.57 -24.00 11.57
C THR A 55 4.38 -22.68 10.83
N THR A 56 3.14 -22.19 10.72
CA THR A 56 2.84 -20.88 10.13
C THR A 56 3.34 -19.73 10.99
N THR A 57 3.23 -19.83 12.31
CA THR A 57 3.74 -18.78 13.21
C THR A 57 5.26 -18.72 13.21
N SER A 58 5.98 -19.85 13.17
CA SER A 58 7.44 -19.85 12.99
C SER A 58 7.87 -19.30 11.61
N CYS A 59 7.15 -19.63 10.53
CA CYS A 59 7.41 -19.01 9.22
C CYS A 59 7.11 -17.50 9.23
N LEU A 60 6.06 -17.07 9.94
CA LEU A 60 5.71 -15.66 10.11
C LEU A 60 6.79 -14.90 10.89
N THR A 61 7.37 -15.49 11.94
CA THR A 61 8.49 -14.84 12.68
C THR A 61 9.73 -14.71 11.79
N ILE A 62 10.11 -15.76 11.05
CA ILE A 62 11.23 -15.69 10.09
C ILE A 62 10.98 -14.57 9.08
N GLY A 63 9.77 -14.45 8.55
CA GLY A 63 9.39 -13.40 7.61
C GLY A 63 9.49 -12.00 8.20
N ASN A 64 9.03 -11.80 9.44
CA ASN A 64 9.11 -10.53 10.14
C ASN A 64 10.57 -10.15 10.44
N LEU A 65 11.40 -11.10 10.88
CA LEU A 65 12.83 -10.88 11.12
C LEU A 65 13.57 -10.53 9.82
N ALA A 66 13.23 -11.21 8.71
CA ALA A 66 13.80 -10.90 7.40
C ALA A 66 13.38 -9.50 6.92
N LEU A 67 12.11 -9.12 7.10
CA LEU A 67 11.59 -7.79 6.73
C LEU A 67 12.26 -6.66 7.54
N MET A 68 12.50 -6.89 8.82
CA MET A 68 13.17 -5.93 9.70
C MET A 68 14.62 -5.69 9.26
N GLY A 69 15.26 -6.67 8.60
CA GLY A 69 16.64 -6.59 8.14
C GLY A 69 17.63 -7.20 9.15
N THR A 70 17.20 -8.23 9.90
CA THR A 70 18.06 -8.90 10.87
C THR A 70 19.29 -9.55 10.20
N PRO A 71 20.47 -9.51 10.85
CA PRO A 71 21.70 -10.02 10.26
C PRO A 71 21.57 -11.45 9.73
N PHE A 72 22.21 -11.71 8.58
CA PHE A 72 22.24 -12.99 7.88
C PHE A 72 20.93 -13.50 7.26
N LEU A 73 19.79 -12.82 7.43
CA LEU A 73 18.58 -13.10 6.65
C LEU A 73 18.56 -12.32 5.32
N ALA A 74 17.71 -12.74 4.38
CA ALA A 74 17.69 -12.16 3.03
C ALA A 74 17.48 -10.64 2.98
N GLY A 75 16.76 -10.07 3.96
CA GLY A 75 16.57 -8.63 4.05
C GLY A 75 17.85 -7.84 4.35
N PHE A 76 18.75 -8.39 5.17
CA PHE A 76 20.01 -7.73 5.56
C PHE A 76 20.89 -7.46 4.34
N TYR A 77 21.10 -8.48 3.50
CA TYR A 77 21.94 -8.39 2.29
C TYR A 77 21.54 -7.29 1.30
N SER A 78 20.31 -6.77 1.37
CA SER A 78 19.86 -5.67 0.52
C SER A 78 19.64 -4.39 1.30
N LYS A 79 18.85 -4.44 2.39
CA LYS A 79 18.39 -3.26 3.14
C LYS A 79 19.53 -2.56 3.87
N ASP A 80 20.49 -3.32 4.40
CA ASP A 80 21.67 -2.76 5.07
C ASP A 80 22.54 -1.99 4.06
N LEU A 81 22.85 -2.62 2.92
CA LEU A 81 23.58 -1.98 1.82
C LEU A 81 22.87 -0.74 1.27
N ILE A 82 21.53 -0.71 1.23
CA ILE A 82 20.77 0.50 0.86
C ILE A 82 21.10 1.65 1.80
N ILE A 83 21.03 1.41 3.11
CA ILE A 83 21.21 2.44 4.13
C ILE A 83 22.67 2.90 4.17
N GLU A 84 23.63 1.98 4.00
CA GLU A 84 25.05 2.30 3.88
C GLU A 84 25.36 3.21 2.69
N ASN A 85 24.84 2.89 1.51
CA ASN A 85 25.01 3.72 0.32
C ASN A 85 24.29 5.08 0.48
N LEU A 86 23.14 5.12 1.15
CA LEU A 86 22.47 6.39 1.46
C LEU A 86 23.32 7.26 2.41
N ASN A 87 23.84 6.67 3.49
CA ASN A 87 24.66 7.35 4.49
C ASN A 87 25.97 7.91 3.93
N THR A 88 26.56 7.22 2.95
CA THR A 88 27.85 7.60 2.35
C THR A 88 27.70 8.50 1.11
N SER A 89 26.48 8.65 0.59
CA SER A 89 26.21 9.50 -0.57
C SER A 89 26.05 10.97 -0.20
N TYR A 90 26.31 11.86 -1.18
CA TYR A 90 26.03 13.30 -1.07
C TYR A 90 24.56 13.67 -1.28
N LEU A 91 23.62 12.72 -1.17
CA LEU A 91 22.20 12.98 -1.38
C LEU A 91 21.55 13.76 -0.24
N ASN A 92 20.28 14.12 -0.46
CA ASN A 92 19.42 14.85 0.46
C ASN A 92 19.35 14.19 1.86
N THR A 93 19.80 14.92 2.88
CA THR A 93 19.75 14.51 4.29
C THR A 93 18.32 14.23 4.77
N TRP A 94 17.32 14.89 4.21
CA TRP A 94 15.92 14.64 4.51
C TRP A 94 15.47 13.25 4.05
N ALA A 95 15.93 12.82 2.87
CA ALA A 95 15.64 11.48 2.37
C ALA A 95 16.26 10.41 3.27
N LEU A 96 17.48 10.64 3.74
CA LEU A 96 18.14 9.76 4.70
C LEU A 96 17.32 9.66 6.01
N LEU A 97 16.96 10.79 6.61
CA LEU A 97 16.19 10.82 7.86
C LEU A 97 14.86 10.08 7.73
N LEU A 98 14.12 10.31 6.64
CA LEU A 98 12.86 9.61 6.37
C LEU A 98 13.07 8.11 6.16
N THR A 99 14.16 7.68 5.52
CA THR A 99 14.44 6.25 5.34
C THR A 99 14.78 5.56 6.64
N LEU A 100 15.58 6.19 7.52
CA LEU A 100 15.88 5.66 8.85
C LEU A 100 14.60 5.58 9.70
N LEU A 101 13.77 6.63 9.70
CA LEU A 101 12.48 6.62 10.39
C LEU A 101 11.53 5.54 9.84
N ALA A 102 11.48 5.37 8.52
CA ALA A 102 10.72 4.27 7.92
C ALA A 102 11.26 2.89 8.38
N THR A 103 12.58 2.74 8.54
CA THR A 103 13.16 1.46 9.02
C THR A 103 12.80 1.19 10.48
N SER A 104 12.78 2.19 11.36
CA SER A 104 12.29 1.99 12.73
C SER A 104 10.82 1.62 12.75
N PHE A 105 9.98 2.28 11.93
CA PHE A 105 8.58 1.90 11.79
C PHE A 105 8.38 0.49 11.23
N THR A 106 9.29 0.00 10.36
CA THR A 106 9.25 -1.41 9.94
C THR A 106 9.45 -2.38 11.09
N ALA A 107 10.31 -2.05 12.04
CA ALA A 107 10.46 -2.83 13.26
C ALA A 107 9.22 -2.75 14.15
N THR A 108 8.65 -1.56 14.33
CA THR A 108 7.50 -1.37 15.23
C THR A 108 6.26 -2.11 14.76
N TYR A 109 5.89 -2.03 13.47
CA TYR A 109 4.70 -2.75 12.99
C TYR A 109 4.93 -4.26 12.90
N SER A 110 6.15 -4.72 12.64
CA SER A 110 6.46 -6.15 12.61
C SER A 110 6.32 -6.76 13.99
N LEU A 111 6.84 -6.06 15.02
CA LEU A 111 6.67 -6.48 16.40
C LEU A 111 5.21 -6.43 16.86
N ARG A 112 4.46 -5.41 16.46
CA ARG A 112 3.01 -5.33 16.73
C ARG A 112 2.29 -6.58 16.19
N MET A 113 2.62 -7.02 14.98
CA MET A 113 2.04 -8.24 14.41
C MET A 113 2.41 -9.48 15.22
N THR A 114 3.68 -9.66 15.58
CA THR A 114 4.08 -10.84 16.39
C THR A 114 3.38 -10.86 17.76
N LEU A 115 3.28 -9.71 18.43
CA LEU A 115 2.68 -9.64 19.76
C LEU A 115 1.16 -9.88 19.76
N LEU A 116 0.43 -9.29 18.81
CA LEU A 116 -1.04 -9.41 18.77
C LEU A 116 -1.52 -10.75 18.19
N VAL A 117 -0.78 -11.32 17.25
CA VAL A 117 -1.19 -12.54 16.54
C VAL A 117 -0.65 -13.80 17.24
N GLN A 118 0.64 -13.82 17.58
CA GLN A 118 1.31 -15.03 18.08
C GLN A 118 1.32 -15.11 19.62
N ALA A 119 1.56 -13.98 20.28
CA ALA A 119 1.69 -13.92 21.73
C ALA A 119 0.35 -13.56 22.43
N GLY A 120 0.41 -13.49 23.77
CA GLY A 120 -0.72 -13.14 24.62
C GLY A 120 -1.74 -14.26 24.80
N SER A 121 -2.90 -13.91 25.35
CA SER A 121 -4.06 -14.78 25.46
C SER A 121 -4.83 -14.83 24.15
N SER A 122 -5.51 -15.95 23.90
CA SER A 122 -6.41 -16.05 22.76
C SER A 122 -7.59 -15.09 22.93
N ARG A 123 -7.88 -14.33 21.88
CA ARG A 123 -9.05 -13.43 21.76
C ARG A 123 -10.01 -13.90 20.67
N THR A 124 -9.84 -15.13 20.21
CA THR A 124 -10.64 -15.75 19.16
C THR A 124 -11.90 -16.37 19.76
N PRO A 125 -12.97 -16.59 18.96
CA PRO A 125 -14.13 -17.36 19.44
C PRO A 125 -13.72 -18.78 19.85
N THR A 126 -14.53 -19.41 20.70
CA THR A 126 -14.22 -20.70 21.35
C THR A 126 -14.25 -21.90 20.40
N VAL A 127 -15.03 -21.84 19.33
CA VAL A 127 -15.13 -22.89 18.32
C VAL A 127 -14.45 -22.43 17.04
N LEU A 128 -13.32 -23.06 16.70
CA LEU A 128 -12.57 -22.75 15.49
C LEU A 128 -12.12 -24.04 14.79
N PRO A 129 -12.23 -24.11 13.45
CA PRO A 129 -11.60 -25.15 12.66
C PRO A 129 -10.11 -24.82 12.48
N LEU A 130 -9.33 -24.88 13.56
CA LEU A 130 -7.89 -24.73 13.50
C LEU A 130 -7.27 -26.01 12.92
N ASP A 131 -6.81 -25.94 11.68
CA ASP A 131 -6.08 -27.03 11.05
C ASP A 131 -4.88 -26.51 10.26
N GLU A 132 -3.72 -27.11 10.52
CA GLU A 132 -2.45 -26.85 9.84
C GLU A 132 -1.92 -28.12 9.14
N SER A 133 -2.67 -29.22 9.17
CA SER A 133 -2.21 -30.53 8.71
C SER A 133 -2.06 -30.64 7.19
N ASN A 134 -2.71 -29.76 6.42
CA ASN A 134 -2.70 -29.84 4.97
C ASN A 134 -1.29 -29.56 4.39
N PRO A 135 -0.60 -30.56 3.79
CA PRO A 135 0.74 -30.38 3.26
C PRO A 135 0.79 -29.40 2.09
N LEU A 136 -0.31 -29.19 1.37
CA LEU A 136 -0.39 -28.21 0.27
C LEU A 136 -0.26 -26.77 0.79
N ALA A 137 -0.67 -26.52 2.04
CA ALA A 137 -0.52 -25.23 2.70
C ALA A 137 0.89 -25.06 3.30
N VAL A 138 1.43 -26.10 3.94
CA VAL A 138 2.70 -26.03 4.68
C VAL A 138 3.95 -26.08 3.76
N ARG A 139 3.91 -26.85 2.66
CA ARG A 139 5.08 -26.98 1.76
C ARG A 139 5.49 -25.65 1.11
N PRO A 140 4.57 -24.80 0.61
CA PRO A 140 4.93 -23.49 0.06
C PRO A 140 5.58 -22.57 1.09
N ILE A 141 5.01 -22.45 2.30
CA ILE A 141 5.56 -21.55 3.34
C ILE A 141 6.93 -22.02 3.83
N THR A 142 7.15 -23.32 3.99
CA THR A 142 8.45 -23.86 4.41
C THR A 142 9.53 -23.68 3.33
N ARG A 143 9.19 -23.85 2.05
CA ARG A 143 10.10 -23.55 0.92
C ARG A 143 10.46 -22.06 0.87
N LEU A 144 9.49 -21.19 1.10
CA LEU A 144 9.74 -19.74 1.14
C LEU A 144 10.54 -19.33 2.38
N ALA A 145 10.34 -19.98 3.52
CA ALA A 145 11.14 -19.77 4.73
C ALA A 145 12.62 -20.11 4.47
N LEU A 146 12.90 -21.26 3.85
CA LEU A 146 14.25 -21.62 3.41
C LEU A 146 14.85 -20.57 2.47
N GLY A 147 14.06 -20.08 1.52
CA GLY A 147 14.45 -18.98 0.62
C GLY A 147 14.76 -17.68 1.37
N SER A 148 13.95 -17.31 2.36
CA SER A 148 14.17 -16.08 3.15
C SER A 148 15.44 -16.12 4.01
N ILE A 149 15.94 -17.32 4.33
CA ILE A 149 17.20 -17.52 5.05
C ILE A 149 18.38 -17.56 4.06
N THR A 150 18.27 -18.34 2.98
CA THR A 150 19.42 -18.68 2.12
C THR A 150 19.56 -17.81 0.87
N ALA A 151 18.45 -17.34 0.29
CA ALA A 151 18.46 -16.70 -1.03
C ALA A 151 19.26 -15.40 -1.04
N GLY A 152 19.22 -14.60 0.03
CA GLY A 152 20.02 -13.37 0.11
C GLY A 152 21.50 -13.64 -0.07
N LEU A 153 22.06 -14.56 0.72
CA LEU A 153 23.47 -14.97 0.65
C LEU A 153 23.83 -15.55 -0.72
N LEU A 154 23.00 -16.45 -1.25
CA LEU A 154 23.24 -17.07 -2.55
C LEU A 154 23.22 -16.03 -3.68
N ILE A 155 22.20 -15.17 -3.71
CA ILE A 155 22.09 -14.14 -4.75
C ILE A 155 23.26 -13.16 -4.66
N THR A 156 23.65 -12.70 -3.47
CA THR A 156 24.79 -11.77 -3.34
C THR A 156 26.14 -12.40 -3.67
N SER A 157 26.30 -13.71 -3.47
CA SER A 157 27.57 -14.40 -3.77
C SER A 157 27.74 -14.69 -5.27
N TYR A 158 26.65 -14.89 -6.01
CA TYR A 158 26.70 -15.18 -7.45
C TYR A 158 26.55 -13.95 -8.35
N ILE A 159 26.01 -12.83 -7.85
CA ILE A 159 25.90 -11.60 -8.64
C ILE A 159 27.26 -10.92 -8.75
N VAL A 160 27.68 -10.63 -9.99
CA VAL A 160 28.84 -9.78 -10.25
C VAL A 160 28.49 -8.32 -9.92
N PRO A 161 29.24 -7.63 -9.05
CA PRO A 161 28.97 -6.24 -8.71
C PRO A 161 29.24 -5.33 -9.92
N ALA A 162 28.21 -4.62 -10.39
CA ALA A 162 28.32 -3.69 -11.51
C ALA A 162 29.00 -2.36 -11.12
N LYS A 163 28.88 -1.95 -9.85
CA LYS A 163 29.52 -0.77 -9.27
C LYS A 163 30.25 -1.17 -7.99
N THR A 164 31.37 -0.52 -7.70
CA THR A 164 32.14 -0.76 -6.48
C THR A 164 31.39 -0.19 -5.27
N PRO A 165 30.97 -1.02 -4.30
CA PRO A 165 30.34 -0.53 -3.08
C PRO A 165 31.36 0.20 -2.19
N PRO A 166 30.97 1.28 -1.50
CA PRO A 166 31.83 1.95 -0.53
C PRO A 166 31.98 1.06 0.72
N MET A 167 33.15 0.43 0.88
CA MET A 167 33.43 -0.45 2.03
C MET A 167 34.07 0.29 3.22
N THR A 168 34.52 1.52 3.02
CA THR A 168 35.15 2.35 4.06
C THR A 168 34.15 3.38 4.58
N MET A 169 33.69 3.20 5.81
CA MET A 169 32.79 4.16 6.47
C MET A 169 32.99 4.15 7.99
N PRO A 170 32.65 5.24 8.70
CA PRO A 170 32.68 5.27 10.17
C PRO A 170 31.77 4.21 10.80
N LEU A 171 32.15 3.73 11.99
CA LEU A 171 31.39 2.70 12.71
C LEU A 171 29.92 3.10 12.91
N VAL A 172 29.67 4.37 13.26
CA VAL A 172 28.31 4.91 13.49
C VAL A 172 27.43 4.71 12.26
N THR A 173 27.94 5.01 11.06
CA THR A 173 27.20 4.88 9.80
C THR A 173 27.00 3.42 9.40
N LYS A 174 27.96 2.53 9.74
CA LYS A 174 27.89 1.11 9.43
C LYS A 174 26.81 0.40 10.25
N ILE A 175 26.71 0.71 11.54
CA ILE A 175 25.73 0.06 12.42
C ILE A 175 24.36 0.76 12.44
N ALA A 176 24.19 1.85 11.68
CA ALA A 176 23.00 2.69 11.71
C ALA A 176 21.68 1.93 11.47
N ALA A 177 21.66 1.00 10.51
CA ALA A 177 20.45 0.22 10.23
C ALA A 177 20.07 -0.69 11.41
N ILE A 178 21.06 -1.34 12.01
CA ILE A 178 20.87 -2.25 13.15
C ILE A 178 20.46 -1.46 14.39
N THR A 179 21.10 -0.32 14.69
CA THR A 179 20.75 0.48 15.86
C THR A 179 19.34 1.05 15.77
N VAL A 180 18.94 1.53 14.59
CA VAL A 180 17.59 2.08 14.37
C VAL A 180 16.51 1.00 14.41
N THR A 181 16.79 -0.21 13.92
CA THR A 181 15.85 -1.34 14.03
C THR A 181 15.70 -1.80 15.48
N ILE A 182 16.78 -1.90 16.24
CA ILE A 182 16.73 -2.21 17.69
C ILE A 182 15.93 -1.13 18.44
N MET A 183 16.19 0.14 18.18
CA MET A 183 15.43 1.25 18.77
C MET A 183 13.92 1.12 18.47
N GLY A 184 13.57 0.78 17.24
CA GLY A 184 12.17 0.54 16.85
C GLY A 184 11.52 -0.64 17.60
N ILE A 185 12.27 -1.73 17.83
CA ILE A 185 11.79 -2.88 18.63
C ILE A 185 11.53 -2.45 20.07
N ILE A 186 12.49 -1.76 20.71
CA ILE A 186 12.38 -1.31 22.10
C ILE A 186 11.16 -0.41 22.26
N LEU A 187 11.03 0.60 21.39
CA LEU A 187 9.89 1.52 21.41
C LEU A 187 8.56 0.79 21.25
N ALA A 188 8.48 -0.21 20.37
CA ALA A 188 7.26 -0.98 20.18
C ALA A 188 6.94 -1.90 21.38
N LEU A 189 7.94 -2.49 22.04
CA LEU A 189 7.75 -3.26 23.27
C LEU A 189 7.22 -2.37 24.39
N GLU A 190 7.85 -1.22 24.61
CA GLU A 190 7.41 -0.25 25.62
C GLU A 190 5.97 0.18 25.38
N LEU A 191 5.63 0.60 24.16
CA LEU A 191 4.27 0.97 23.78
C LEU A 191 3.28 -0.18 23.98
N SER A 192 3.66 -1.43 23.69
CA SER A 192 2.78 -2.59 23.86
C SER A 192 2.51 -2.94 25.33
N ASN A 193 3.48 -2.65 26.22
CA ASN A 193 3.36 -2.90 27.65
C ASN A 193 2.59 -1.80 28.39
N THR A 194 2.38 -0.63 27.76
CA THR A 194 1.54 0.41 28.36
C THR A 194 0.08 -0.05 28.43
N HIS A 195 -0.37 -0.43 29.63
CA HIS A 195 -1.75 -0.80 29.91
C HIS A 195 -2.64 0.44 30.03
N THR A 196 -2.95 1.10 28.92
CA THR A 196 -4.04 2.09 28.89
C THR A 196 -5.33 1.41 28.42
N PRO A 197 -6.35 1.23 29.29
CA PRO A 197 -7.54 0.44 28.98
C PRO A 197 -8.36 1.01 27.81
N THR A 198 -8.29 2.32 27.57
CA THR A 198 -8.90 2.99 26.42
C THR A 198 -8.05 4.18 25.99
N PRO A 199 -7.26 4.09 24.91
CA PRO A 199 -6.56 5.27 24.42
C PRO A 199 -7.59 6.30 23.94
N LYS A 200 -7.53 7.52 24.49
CA LYS A 200 -8.33 8.64 23.95
C LYS A 200 -7.93 8.85 22.50
N GLN A 201 -8.94 9.03 21.64
CA GLN A 201 -8.73 9.20 20.22
C GLN A 201 -8.13 10.58 19.94
N ASN A 202 -6.86 10.62 19.56
CA ASN A 202 -6.12 11.85 19.25
C ASN A 202 -6.12 12.13 17.74
N THR A 203 -5.97 13.40 17.36
CA THR A 203 -5.88 13.82 15.95
C THR A 203 -4.78 13.09 15.18
N LEU A 204 -3.62 12.84 15.82
CA LEU A 204 -2.51 12.08 15.26
C LEU A 204 -2.85 10.59 15.04
N MET A 205 -3.60 9.98 15.96
CA MET A 205 -4.06 8.59 15.81
C MET A 205 -5.11 8.46 14.70
N ASN A 206 -5.96 9.49 14.53
CA ASN A 206 -6.90 9.56 13.42
C ASN A 206 -6.18 9.73 12.09
N PHE A 207 -5.13 10.54 12.05
CA PHE A 207 -4.31 10.70 10.84
C PHE A 207 -3.69 9.36 10.41
N SER A 208 -3.07 8.61 11.33
CA SER A 208 -2.46 7.33 10.98
C SER A 208 -3.48 6.25 10.61
N SER A 209 -4.60 6.14 11.34
CA SER A 209 -5.65 5.15 11.07
C SER A 209 -6.44 5.43 9.78
N SER A 210 -6.63 6.70 9.41
CA SER A 210 -7.36 7.09 8.19
C SER A 210 -6.49 7.22 6.94
N LEU A 211 -5.28 6.64 6.94
CA LEU A 211 -4.31 6.70 5.83
C LEU A 211 -3.99 8.16 5.43
N GLY A 212 -3.77 9.02 6.42
CA GLY A 212 -3.45 10.44 6.22
C GLY A 212 -4.61 11.24 5.62
N TYR A 213 -5.86 10.81 5.82
CA TYR A 213 -7.05 11.35 5.17
C TYR A 213 -6.97 11.36 3.63
N PHE A 214 -6.18 10.48 3.03
CA PHE A 214 -6.01 10.43 1.57
C PHE A 214 -7.34 10.15 0.86
N ASN A 215 -8.07 9.10 1.27
CA ASN A 215 -9.35 8.72 0.65
C ASN A 215 -10.38 9.86 0.58
N PRO A 216 -10.70 10.58 1.67
CA PRO A 216 -11.65 11.69 1.60
C PRO A 216 -11.11 12.89 0.81
N LEU A 217 -9.80 13.16 0.85
CA LEU A 217 -9.22 14.31 0.16
C LEU A 217 -9.01 14.09 -1.35
N THR A 218 -8.61 12.90 -1.77
CA THR A 218 -8.29 12.61 -3.17
C THR A 218 -9.40 11.85 -3.87
N HIS A 219 -9.75 10.65 -3.41
CA HIS A 219 -10.71 9.79 -4.10
C HIS A 219 -12.09 10.42 -4.15
N ARG A 220 -12.61 10.89 -3.01
CA ARG A 220 -13.94 11.51 -2.96
C ARG A 220 -13.97 12.80 -3.77
N LEU A 221 -13.04 13.73 -3.51
CA LEU A 221 -13.00 15.02 -4.22
C LEU A 221 -12.87 14.85 -5.73
N HIS A 222 -11.95 14.00 -6.19
CA HIS A 222 -11.72 13.80 -7.61
C HIS A 222 -12.91 13.14 -8.30
N SER A 223 -13.44 12.06 -7.72
CA SER A 223 -14.61 11.36 -8.29
C SER A 223 -15.85 12.24 -8.32
N THR A 224 -16.16 13.00 -7.25
CA THR A 224 -17.32 13.89 -7.24
C THR A 224 -17.17 15.03 -8.23
N ASN A 225 -15.97 15.60 -8.36
CA ASN A 225 -15.72 16.68 -9.32
C ASN A 225 -15.81 16.16 -10.76
N LEU A 226 -15.27 14.98 -11.05
CA LEU A 226 -15.34 14.36 -12.37
C LEU A 226 -16.78 14.05 -12.76
N LEU A 227 -17.52 13.37 -11.87
CA LEU A 227 -18.91 12.98 -12.12
C LEU A 227 -19.85 14.19 -12.22
N SER A 228 -19.71 15.18 -11.33
CA SER A 228 -20.56 16.38 -11.38
C SER A 228 -20.30 17.24 -12.61
N LYS A 229 -19.05 17.37 -13.06
CA LYS A 229 -18.72 18.04 -14.32
C LYS A 229 -19.22 17.24 -15.51
N GLY A 230 -19.03 15.93 -15.52
CA GLY A 230 -19.56 15.04 -16.56
C GLY A 230 -21.08 15.18 -16.71
N GLN A 231 -21.81 15.16 -15.60
CA GLN A 231 -23.26 15.33 -15.62
C GLN A 231 -23.67 16.75 -16.07
N LYS A 232 -23.17 17.81 -15.41
CA LYS A 232 -23.62 19.18 -15.69
C LYS A 232 -23.19 19.68 -17.06
N ILE A 233 -21.94 19.47 -17.42
CA ILE A 233 -21.36 20.04 -18.64
C ILE A 233 -21.67 19.15 -19.85
N ALA A 234 -21.27 17.88 -19.82
CA ALA A 234 -21.46 17.01 -20.99
C ALA A 234 -22.94 16.69 -21.20
N SER A 235 -23.60 16.07 -20.21
CA SER A 235 -24.97 15.59 -20.44
C SER A 235 -26.03 16.70 -20.46
N HIS A 236 -26.10 17.55 -19.44
CA HIS A 236 -27.18 18.53 -19.34
C HIS A 236 -26.95 19.75 -20.25
N LEU A 237 -25.77 20.34 -20.18
CA LEU A 237 -25.50 21.56 -20.93
C LEU A 237 -25.26 21.27 -22.41
N ILE A 238 -24.32 20.40 -22.76
CA ILE A 238 -24.00 20.16 -24.17
C ILE A 238 -25.09 19.32 -24.86
N ASP A 239 -25.31 18.09 -24.39
CA ASP A 239 -26.15 17.15 -25.12
C ASP A 239 -27.64 17.50 -25.06
N MET A 240 -28.17 17.73 -23.86
CA MET A 240 -29.61 17.94 -23.68
C MET A 240 -30.07 19.36 -23.99
N SER A 241 -29.20 20.38 -23.88
CA SER A 241 -29.58 21.77 -24.10
C SER A 241 -29.03 22.36 -25.40
N TRP A 242 -27.71 22.41 -25.58
CA TRP A 242 -27.12 23.09 -26.74
C TRP A 242 -27.32 22.32 -28.04
N TYR A 243 -27.05 21.03 -28.08
CA TYR A 243 -27.28 20.24 -29.29
C TYR A 243 -28.75 20.14 -29.65
N LYS A 244 -29.63 20.02 -28.65
CA LYS A 244 -31.08 20.02 -28.88
C LYS A 244 -31.57 21.34 -29.47
N LYS A 245 -31.11 22.47 -28.91
CA LYS A 245 -31.48 23.82 -29.35
C LYS A 245 -30.83 24.22 -30.69
N MET A 246 -29.58 23.88 -30.94
CA MET A 246 -28.92 24.16 -32.22
C MET A 246 -29.36 23.21 -33.34
N GLY A 247 -29.73 21.98 -32.99
CA GLY A 247 -30.17 20.97 -33.93
C GLY A 247 -31.68 20.99 -34.14
N PRO A 248 -32.41 19.94 -33.73
CA PRO A 248 -33.77 19.69 -34.21
C PRO A 248 -34.77 20.74 -33.74
N GLU A 249 -34.74 21.17 -32.47
CA GLU A 249 -35.76 22.09 -31.94
C GLU A 249 -35.59 23.51 -32.50
N GLY A 250 -34.37 24.02 -32.53
CA GLY A 250 -34.13 25.36 -33.08
C GLY A 250 -34.40 25.44 -34.57
N LEU A 251 -34.05 24.41 -35.35
CA LEU A 251 -34.38 24.37 -36.77
C LEU A 251 -35.90 24.29 -37.00
N ALA A 252 -36.61 23.46 -36.23
CA ALA A 252 -38.06 23.36 -36.31
C ALA A 252 -38.74 24.70 -36.00
N ASP A 253 -38.33 25.39 -34.93
CA ASP A 253 -38.86 26.70 -34.56
C ASP A 253 -38.55 27.79 -35.60
N LEU A 254 -37.34 27.79 -36.18
CA LEU A 254 -36.99 28.72 -37.25
C LEU A 254 -37.82 28.49 -38.52
N HIS A 255 -38.01 27.24 -38.93
CA HIS A 255 -38.85 26.92 -40.09
C HIS A 255 -40.32 27.28 -39.83
N LEU A 256 -40.84 26.99 -38.64
CA LEU A 256 -42.21 27.29 -38.26
C LEU A 256 -42.46 28.80 -38.16
N THR A 257 -41.51 29.57 -37.63
CA THR A 257 -41.63 31.04 -37.58
C THR A 257 -41.55 31.63 -38.99
N ALA A 258 -40.60 31.20 -39.83
CA ALA A 258 -40.50 31.64 -41.22
C ALA A 258 -41.74 31.27 -42.05
N SER A 259 -42.30 30.08 -41.88
CA SER A 259 -43.52 29.67 -42.59
C SER A 259 -44.73 30.48 -42.14
N LYS A 260 -44.87 30.78 -40.84
CA LYS A 260 -45.96 31.62 -40.33
C LYS A 260 -45.86 33.07 -40.80
N THR A 261 -44.66 33.66 -40.83
CA THR A 261 -44.48 35.04 -41.30
C THR A 261 -44.73 35.16 -42.80
N THR A 262 -44.21 34.23 -43.61
CA THR A 262 -44.42 34.22 -45.06
C THR A 262 -45.89 33.99 -45.44
N THR A 263 -46.58 33.04 -44.79
CA THR A 263 -48.01 32.81 -45.02
C THR A 263 -48.86 34.02 -44.61
N ALA A 264 -48.53 34.71 -43.52
CA ALA A 264 -49.25 35.91 -43.09
C ALA A 264 -49.08 37.11 -44.03
N MET A 265 -47.98 37.20 -44.81
CA MET A 265 -47.84 38.24 -45.85
C MET A 265 -48.84 38.09 -46.99
N HIS A 266 -49.33 36.87 -47.23
CA HIS A 266 -50.34 36.58 -48.23
C HIS A 266 -51.74 36.74 -47.65
N THR A 267 -52.37 37.91 -47.87
CA THR A 267 -53.71 38.25 -47.31
C THR A 267 -54.87 37.42 -47.88
N GLY A 268 -54.62 36.59 -48.91
CA GLY A 268 -55.63 35.75 -49.55
C GLY A 268 -56.67 36.50 -50.39
N LEU A 269 -56.51 37.81 -50.61
CA LEU A 269 -57.44 38.63 -51.39
C LEU A 269 -56.99 38.73 -52.85
N ILE A 270 -57.84 38.32 -53.80
CA ILE A 270 -57.53 38.35 -55.25
C ILE A 270 -57.11 39.76 -55.71
N LYS A 271 -57.76 40.81 -55.17
CA LYS A 271 -57.50 42.21 -55.49
C LYS A 271 -56.05 42.64 -55.24
N THR A 272 -55.39 42.11 -54.21
CA THR A 272 -54.00 42.50 -53.88
C THR A 272 -52.97 41.83 -54.79
N TYR A 273 -53.34 40.76 -55.50
CA TYR A 273 -52.43 40.02 -56.39
C TYR A 273 -52.48 40.47 -57.86
N LEU A 274 -53.60 41.04 -58.30
CA LEU A 274 -53.80 41.34 -59.73
C LEU A 274 -53.42 42.77 -60.15
N GLY A 275 -53.22 43.70 -59.21
CA GLY A 275 -53.10 45.12 -59.55
C GLY A 275 -54.44 45.73 -59.94
#